data_AF-E6XM80-F1
#
_entry.id   AF-E6XM80-F1
#
_cell.length_a   1.000
_cell.length_b   1.000
_cell.length_c   1.000
_cell.angle_alpha   90.00
_cell.angle_beta   90.00
_cell.angle_gamma   90.00
#
_symmetry.space_group_name_H-M   'P 1'
#
loop_
_entity.id
_entity.type
_entity.pdbx_description
1 polymer ?
#
loop_
_entity_poly.entity_id
_entity_poly.type
_entity_poly.pdbx_seq_one_letter_code
_entity_poly.pdbx_strand_id
1 'polypeptide(L)'
;MSELKVTELMKVQLTKEAPAAYWGKADVTYSADGAQIHLAGGDELRQIQMAARKLRSQGISSVVLAGQLWDLNSQWVFAQGFATAKTGYQIHWCGDESVQAELQRRFDVATFARQLINDTPENLSPVKLAQQAARWLADIGGDKVSYRIIEGEALLEEQWIGIHAVGRGSERPPAMLELDFNPLAADAPVSVALVGKGITFDSGGYSIKASEGMLGMKCDMGGAATVTAALGLAMKSGLNKRVKLFLCCAENLISGRAYKLGDILTYKNGVTVEVVNTDAEGRLVLADGLQAASATGAPFIIDAATLTGAAVMAVGSNYNAIFSPQTDVLQLAQQKATSVAERVWPLPLDPWHKEMCPSAYADTANSRPVKGGGAGGASNAAGFLWRFVSPEAKWLHVDLAAAFEDSASALWGAGATTHGVLTISELIKG
;
A
#
# COMPACT_ATOMS: atom_id res chain seq x y z
N MET A 1 3.42 -8.28 31.72
CA MET A 1 3.88 -6.91 31.39
C MET A 1 3.38 -6.02 32.51
N SER A 2 4.27 -5.41 33.29
CA SER A 2 3.88 -4.47 34.34
C SER A 2 3.24 -3.24 33.69
N GLU A 3 2.05 -2.83 34.14
CA GLU A 3 1.50 -1.52 33.83
C GLU A 3 2.52 -0.47 34.28
N LEU A 4 3.16 0.19 33.31
CA LEU A 4 4.03 1.33 33.59
C LEU A 4 3.17 2.41 34.25
N LYS A 5 3.60 2.93 35.40
CA LYS A 5 2.90 4.04 36.05
C LYS A 5 2.89 5.23 35.09
N VAL A 6 1.78 5.95 35.01
CA VAL A 6 1.59 7.15 34.17
C VAL A 6 2.71 8.18 34.35
N THR A 7 3.40 8.18 35.50
CA THR A 7 4.58 9.00 35.81
C THR A 7 5.85 8.69 35.00
N GLU A 8 5.87 7.64 34.16
CA GLU A 8 7.00 7.26 33.29
C GLU A 8 6.76 7.60 31.80
N LEU A 9 5.63 8.25 31.47
CA LEU A 9 5.28 8.63 30.10
C LEU A 9 5.74 10.04 29.76
N MET A 10 6.35 10.24 28.59
CA MET A 10 6.63 11.58 28.09
C MET A 10 5.32 12.24 27.62
N LYS A 11 4.87 13.26 28.34
CA LYS A 11 3.73 14.08 27.93
C LYS A 11 4.12 14.94 26.73
N VAL A 12 3.29 14.97 25.69
CA VAL A 12 3.51 15.76 24.47
C VAL A 12 2.33 16.69 24.24
N GLN A 13 2.62 18.00 24.14
CA GLN A 13 1.61 19.04 23.95
C GLN A 13 1.90 19.84 22.68
N LEU A 14 0.86 20.25 21.96
CA LEU A 14 0.97 21.23 20.89
C LEU A 14 0.81 22.64 21.46
N THR A 15 1.50 23.62 20.89
CA THR A 15 1.31 25.05 21.18
C THR A 15 1.42 25.89 19.91
N LYS A 16 0.74 27.04 19.87
CA LYS A 16 0.92 28.06 18.83
C LYS A 16 1.87 29.19 19.26
N GLU A 17 2.37 29.13 20.50
CA GLU A 17 3.35 30.08 21.00
C GLU A 17 4.72 29.76 20.41
N ALA A 18 5.46 30.80 20.02
CA ALA A 18 6.85 30.65 19.64
C ALA A 18 7.69 30.15 20.83
N PRO A 19 8.72 29.33 20.61
CA PRO A 19 9.61 28.94 21.69
C PRO A 19 10.32 30.16 22.26
N ALA A 20 10.69 30.13 23.54
CA ALA A 20 11.43 31.22 24.16
C ALA A 20 12.75 31.50 23.40
N ALA A 21 13.20 32.77 23.37
CA ALA A 21 14.27 33.22 22.46
C ALA A 21 15.57 32.40 22.53
N TYR A 22 15.91 31.84 23.69
CA TYR A 22 17.12 31.01 23.88
C TYR A 22 17.04 29.63 23.19
N TRP A 23 15.85 29.15 22.82
CA TRP A 23 15.67 27.96 21.99
C TRP A 23 15.84 28.25 20.48
N GLY A 24 15.90 29.53 20.08
CA GLY A 24 15.99 29.93 18.69
C GLY A 24 14.77 29.48 17.88
N LYS A 25 15.00 28.68 16.84
CA LYS A 25 13.96 28.18 15.91
C LYS A 25 13.59 26.71 16.19
N ALA A 26 13.60 26.30 17.46
CA ALA A 26 13.31 24.91 17.81
C ALA A 26 11.82 24.59 17.62
N ASP A 27 11.54 23.56 16.82
CA ASP A 27 10.15 23.06 16.63
C ASP A 27 9.64 22.26 17.84
N VAL A 28 10.57 21.82 18.72
CA VAL A 28 10.25 21.07 19.94
C VAL A 28 11.12 21.58 21.08
N THR A 29 10.49 21.90 22.21
CA THR A 29 11.15 22.26 23.47
C THR A 29 10.76 21.29 24.60
N TYR A 30 11.51 21.33 25.71
CA TYR A 30 11.32 20.43 26.85
C TYR A 30 11.23 21.21 28.16
N SER A 31 10.34 20.78 29.04
CA SER A 31 10.22 21.26 30.42
C SER A 31 10.04 20.08 31.38
N ALA A 32 9.89 20.36 32.68
CA ALA A 32 9.54 19.34 33.68
C ALA A 32 8.18 18.66 33.39
N ASP A 33 7.31 19.33 32.64
CA ASP A 33 5.97 18.85 32.30
C ASP A 33 5.93 18.02 31.00
N GLY A 34 7.04 17.90 30.27
CA GLY A 34 7.16 17.09 29.05
C GLY A 34 7.70 17.85 27.84
N ALA A 35 7.36 17.37 26.64
CA ALA A 35 7.73 17.97 25.37
C ALA A 35 6.62 18.87 24.82
N GLN A 36 6.99 20.00 24.25
CA GLN A 36 6.08 20.94 23.61
C GLN A 36 6.47 21.12 22.14
N ILE A 37 5.51 20.90 21.23
CA ILE A 37 5.66 21.07 19.78
C ILE A 37 5.11 22.44 19.40
N HIS A 38 5.96 23.30 18.83
CA HIS A 38 5.62 24.67 18.46
C HIS A 38 5.14 24.72 17.00
N LEU A 39 3.84 24.96 16.81
CA LEU A 39 3.21 25.05 15.50
C LEU A 39 3.40 26.45 14.92
N ALA A 40 4.08 26.53 13.77
CA ALA A 40 4.50 27.80 13.16
C ALA A 40 3.64 28.26 11.96
N GLY A 41 2.47 27.63 11.73
CA GLY A 41 1.66 27.85 10.52
C GLY A 41 2.28 27.25 9.25
N GLY A 42 1.48 27.06 8.19
CA GLY A 42 1.90 26.48 6.91
C GLY A 42 1.45 25.02 6.73
N ASP A 43 2.24 24.05 7.22
CA ASP A 43 1.93 22.61 7.18
C ASP A 43 2.14 22.00 8.59
N GLU A 44 1.19 22.28 9.49
CA GLU A 44 1.26 21.87 10.90
C GLU A 44 1.31 20.35 11.05
N LEU A 45 0.60 19.59 10.20
CA LEU A 45 0.61 18.13 10.24
C LEU A 45 2.00 17.57 9.93
N ARG A 46 2.70 18.12 8.93
CA ARG A 46 4.08 17.75 8.64
C ARG A 46 5.02 18.09 9.80
N GLN A 47 4.87 19.27 10.40
CA GLN A 47 5.67 19.67 11.57
C GLN A 47 5.49 18.69 12.75
N ILE A 48 4.24 18.29 13.03
CA ILE A 48 3.91 17.33 14.08
C ILE A 48 4.55 15.97 13.82
N GLN A 49 4.51 15.48 12.58
CA GLN A 49 5.15 14.23 12.20
C GLN A 49 6.68 14.30 12.37
N MET A 50 7.31 15.39 11.93
CA MET A 50 8.76 15.60 12.11
C MET A 50 9.16 15.66 13.58
N ALA A 51 8.36 16.35 14.40
CA ALA A 51 8.55 16.42 15.83
C ALA A 51 8.45 15.03 16.49
N ALA A 52 7.44 14.23 16.11
CA ALA A 52 7.28 12.86 16.59
C ALA A 52 8.50 12.00 16.21
N ARG A 53 9.02 12.17 14.99
CA ARG A 53 10.22 11.46 14.55
C ARG A 53 11.45 11.83 15.38
N LYS A 54 11.64 13.12 15.66
CA LYS A 54 12.71 13.66 16.51
C LYS A 54 12.61 13.20 17.96
N LEU A 55 11.40 13.11 18.53
CA LEU A 55 11.18 12.57 19.87
C LEU A 55 11.61 11.11 19.93
N ARG A 56 11.17 10.30 18.96
CA ARG A 56 11.51 8.88 18.94
C ARG A 56 13.01 8.64 18.72
N SER A 57 13.70 9.45 17.91
CA SER A 57 15.14 9.31 17.68
C SER A 57 15.98 9.60 18.93
N GLN A 58 15.41 10.23 19.96
CA GLN A 58 16.05 10.43 21.27
C GLN A 58 15.91 9.22 22.20
N GLY A 59 15.26 8.14 21.76
CA GLY A 59 15.03 6.94 22.56
C GLY A 59 13.72 6.93 23.36
N ILE A 60 12.88 7.96 23.21
CA ILE A 60 11.55 8.00 23.84
C ILE A 60 10.69 6.87 23.24
N SER A 61 10.18 5.97 24.07
CA SER A 61 9.36 4.83 23.65
C SER A 61 7.90 4.95 24.01
N SER A 62 7.56 5.72 25.04
CA SER A 62 6.18 5.82 25.51
C SER A 62 5.81 7.28 25.72
N VAL A 63 4.72 7.70 25.07
CA VAL A 63 4.23 9.09 25.12
C VAL A 63 2.75 9.14 25.46
N VAL A 64 2.34 10.24 26.09
CA VAL A 64 0.92 10.61 26.24
C VAL A 64 0.66 11.95 25.56
N LEU A 65 -0.28 11.94 24.61
CA LEU A 65 -0.69 13.18 23.94
C LEU A 65 -1.65 13.93 24.86
N ALA A 66 -1.47 15.25 25.01
CA ALA A 66 -2.28 16.05 25.90
C ALA A 66 -2.48 17.48 25.40
N GLY A 67 -3.60 18.10 25.78
CA GLY A 67 -3.97 19.46 25.39
C GLY A 67 -5.09 19.52 24.36
N GLN A 68 -5.61 20.73 24.11
CA GLN A 68 -6.83 20.95 23.32
C GLN A 68 -6.59 21.12 21.81
N LEU A 69 -5.34 21.28 21.38
CA LEU A 69 -5.00 21.50 19.97
C LEU A 69 -4.86 20.21 19.15
N TRP A 70 -4.93 19.05 19.81
CA TRP A 70 -4.91 17.75 19.13
C TRP A 70 -6.28 17.44 18.52
N ASP A 71 -6.27 16.99 17.28
CA ASP A 71 -7.40 16.44 16.56
C ASP A 71 -7.06 15.02 16.06
N LEU A 72 -7.97 14.41 15.29
CA LEU A 72 -7.79 13.06 14.76
C LEU A 72 -6.57 12.94 13.83
N ASN A 73 -6.37 13.91 12.93
CA ASN A 73 -5.34 13.83 11.90
C ASN A 73 -3.95 14.18 12.45
N SER A 74 -3.84 15.18 13.33
CA SER A 74 -2.61 15.54 14.04
C SER A 74 -2.10 14.40 14.92
N GLN A 75 -2.97 13.73 15.67
CA GLN A 75 -2.58 12.55 16.46
C GLN A 75 -2.16 11.38 15.56
N TRP A 76 -2.81 11.21 14.40
CA TRP A 76 -2.43 10.18 13.44
C TRP A 76 -1.07 10.42 12.81
N VAL A 77 -0.79 11.64 12.31
CA VAL A 77 0.52 11.95 11.72
C VAL A 77 1.64 11.95 12.76
N PHE A 78 1.33 12.29 14.02
CA PHE A 78 2.26 12.05 15.14
C PHE A 78 2.60 10.56 15.24
N ALA A 79 1.59 9.67 15.24
CA ALA A 79 1.80 8.24 15.33
C ALA A 79 2.62 7.67 14.18
N GLN A 80 2.39 8.19 12.96
CA GLN A 80 3.16 7.85 11.77
C GLN A 80 4.64 8.23 11.91
N GLY A 81 4.92 9.44 12.42
CA GLY A 81 6.30 9.88 12.68
C GLY A 81 6.96 9.20 13.88
N PHE A 82 6.17 8.75 14.86
CA PHE A 82 6.68 8.04 16.03
C PHE A 82 6.96 6.55 15.74
N ALA A 83 6.28 5.96 14.75
CA ALA A 83 6.42 4.56 14.38
C ALA A 83 7.85 4.17 13.97
N THR A 84 8.25 2.94 14.25
CA THR A 84 9.55 2.36 13.88
C THR A 84 9.38 0.90 13.46
N ALA A 85 10.27 0.37 12.61
CA ALA A 85 10.27 -1.05 12.27
C ALA A 85 10.49 -1.97 13.49
N LYS A 86 11.18 -1.48 14.53
CA LYS A 86 11.30 -2.19 15.82
C LYS A 86 10.05 -1.97 16.66
N THR A 87 9.55 -3.04 17.27
CA THR A 87 8.44 -3.02 18.23
C THR A 87 8.83 -2.33 19.54
N GLY A 88 7.86 -2.09 20.41
CA GLY A 88 8.10 -1.58 21.77
C GLY A 88 8.00 -0.07 21.90
N TYR A 89 7.05 0.55 21.20
CA TYR A 89 6.64 1.93 21.46
C TYR A 89 5.14 2.00 21.74
N GLN A 90 4.74 3.01 22.52
CA GLN A 90 3.37 3.21 22.99
C GLN A 90 2.98 4.67 22.83
N ILE A 91 1.74 4.89 22.38
CA ILE A 91 1.15 6.21 22.23
C ILE A 91 -0.19 6.18 22.94
N HIS A 92 -0.37 7.03 23.94
CA HIS A 92 -1.65 7.22 24.59
C HIS A 92 -2.36 8.41 23.93
N TRP A 93 -3.49 8.12 23.28
CA TRP A 93 -4.33 9.09 22.58
C TRP A 93 -5.01 10.05 23.55
N CYS A 94 -5.39 11.23 23.06
CA CYS A 94 -6.28 12.17 23.74
C CYS A 94 -7.55 12.43 22.91
N GLY A 95 -8.53 13.11 23.54
CA GLY A 95 -9.85 13.37 22.96
C GLY A 95 -10.91 12.45 23.55
N ASP A 96 -12.12 12.50 23.00
CA ASP A 96 -13.21 11.63 23.42
C ASP A 96 -13.01 10.16 23.00
N GLU A 97 -13.83 9.25 23.52
CA GLU A 97 -13.78 7.81 23.20
C GLU A 97 -13.90 7.53 21.70
N SER A 98 -14.67 8.33 20.96
CA SER A 98 -14.88 8.11 19.52
C SER A 98 -13.61 8.37 18.71
N VAL A 99 -12.90 9.45 19.04
CA VAL A 99 -11.61 9.82 18.44
C VAL A 99 -10.55 8.79 18.81
N GLN A 100 -10.46 8.40 20.08
CA GLN A 100 -9.50 7.38 20.53
C GLN A 100 -9.75 6.03 19.87
N ALA A 101 -11.01 5.61 19.75
CA ALA A 101 -11.37 4.36 19.08
C ALA A 101 -11.02 4.38 17.58
N GLU A 102 -11.21 5.51 16.89
CA GLU A 102 -10.79 5.65 15.49
C GLU A 102 -9.27 5.62 15.33
N LEU A 103 -8.52 6.33 16.18
CA LEU A 103 -7.06 6.26 16.19
C LEU A 103 -6.55 4.85 16.45
N GLN A 104 -7.18 4.13 17.38
CA GLN A 104 -6.83 2.76 17.67
C GLN A 104 -7.08 1.84 16.47
N ARG A 105 -8.23 1.97 15.79
CA ARG A 105 -8.50 1.22 14.55
C ARG A 105 -7.44 1.50 13.48
N ARG A 106 -7.10 2.78 13.24
CA ARG A 106 -6.05 3.17 12.28
C ARG A 106 -4.69 2.56 12.68
N PHE A 107 -4.36 2.59 13.96
CA PHE A 107 -3.11 2.04 14.48
C PHE A 107 -3.03 0.52 14.34
N ASP A 108 -4.10 -0.21 14.64
CA ASP A 108 -4.17 -1.67 14.50
C ASP A 108 -3.91 -2.11 13.05
N VAL A 109 -4.62 -1.51 12.09
CA VAL A 109 -4.50 -1.88 10.67
C VAL A 109 -3.14 -1.50 10.09
N ALA A 110 -2.57 -0.36 10.53
CA ALA A 110 -1.23 0.03 10.13
C ALA A 110 -0.17 -0.88 10.76
N THR A 111 -0.38 -1.36 11.98
CA THR A 111 0.51 -2.35 12.61
C THR A 111 0.50 -3.65 11.83
N PHE A 112 -0.67 -4.14 11.42
CA PHE A 112 -0.80 -5.31 10.55
C PHE A 112 -0.06 -5.11 9.21
N ALA A 113 -0.31 -3.99 8.51
CA ALA A 113 0.37 -3.69 7.25
C ALA A 113 1.90 -3.62 7.42
N ARG A 114 2.39 -2.93 8.46
CA ARG A 114 3.83 -2.85 8.77
C ARG A 114 4.42 -4.21 9.07
N GLN A 115 3.70 -5.07 9.78
CA GLN A 115 4.17 -6.42 10.09
C GLN A 115 4.42 -7.20 8.81
N LEU A 116 3.47 -7.20 7.87
CA LEU A 116 3.63 -7.90 6.60
C LEU A 116 4.78 -7.31 5.77
N ILE A 117 4.78 -5.99 5.54
CA ILE A 117 5.73 -5.34 4.63
C ILE A 117 7.17 -5.37 5.18
N ASN A 118 7.33 -5.30 6.50
CA ASN A 118 8.66 -5.33 7.11
C ASN A 118 9.19 -6.75 7.39
N ASP A 119 8.34 -7.78 7.30
CA ASP A 119 8.76 -9.17 7.55
C ASP A 119 9.85 -9.59 6.55
N THR A 120 10.59 -10.63 6.90
CA THR A 120 11.67 -11.11 6.05
C THR A 120 11.11 -11.93 4.87
N PRO A 121 11.78 -11.91 3.71
CA PRO A 121 11.42 -12.77 2.58
C PRO A 121 11.36 -14.25 2.93
N GLU A 122 12.14 -14.70 3.92
CA GLU A 122 12.10 -16.09 4.40
C GLU A 122 10.78 -16.39 5.14
N ASN A 123 10.36 -15.46 6.00
CA ASN A 123 9.18 -15.64 6.82
C ASN A 123 7.88 -15.47 6.07
N LEU A 124 7.83 -14.67 5.00
CA LEU A 124 6.58 -14.32 4.31
C LEU A 124 6.63 -14.75 2.84
N SER A 125 6.19 -15.97 2.57
CA SER A 125 6.04 -16.51 1.21
C SER A 125 4.69 -16.13 0.57
N PRO A 126 4.48 -16.36 -0.74
CA PRO A 126 3.25 -15.97 -1.43
C PRO A 126 1.97 -16.55 -0.81
N VAL A 127 1.94 -17.87 -0.60
CA VAL A 127 0.81 -18.55 0.05
C VAL A 127 0.61 -18.05 1.48
N LYS A 128 1.69 -17.79 2.21
CA LYS A 128 1.61 -17.32 3.60
C LYS A 128 1.06 -15.88 3.68
N LEU A 129 1.43 -15.00 2.74
CA LEU A 129 0.82 -13.68 2.60
C LEU A 129 -0.69 -13.78 2.37
N ALA A 130 -1.13 -14.60 1.40
CA ALA A 130 -2.54 -14.83 1.12
C ALA A 130 -3.29 -15.38 2.35
N GLN A 131 -2.73 -16.38 3.04
CA GLN A 131 -3.32 -16.96 4.24
C GLN A 131 -3.41 -15.97 5.41
N GLN A 132 -2.37 -15.17 5.67
CA GLN A 132 -2.38 -14.20 6.76
C GLN A 132 -3.39 -13.09 6.52
N ALA A 133 -3.47 -12.56 5.30
CA ALA A 133 -4.48 -11.58 4.91
C ALA A 133 -5.90 -12.13 5.08
N ALA A 134 -6.16 -13.35 4.57
CA ALA A 134 -7.46 -13.99 4.67
C ALA A 134 -7.89 -14.23 6.12
N ARG A 135 -7.01 -14.81 6.94
CA ARG A 135 -7.28 -15.06 8.36
C ARG A 135 -7.55 -13.77 9.13
N TRP A 136 -6.72 -12.75 8.95
CA TRP A 136 -6.88 -11.48 9.66
C TRP A 136 -8.21 -10.79 9.30
N LEU A 137 -8.60 -10.81 8.03
CA LEU A 137 -9.90 -10.27 7.61
C LEU A 137 -11.07 -11.13 8.11
N ALA A 138 -10.94 -12.46 8.11
CA ALA A 138 -11.95 -13.36 8.67
C ALA A 138 -12.12 -13.14 10.19
N ASP A 139 -11.05 -12.89 10.93
CA ASP A 139 -11.11 -12.55 12.36
C ASP A 139 -11.87 -11.24 12.62
N ILE A 140 -11.83 -10.29 11.67
CA ILE A 140 -12.57 -9.03 11.75
C ILE A 140 -14.04 -9.22 11.34
N GLY A 141 -14.27 -9.93 10.24
CA GLY A 141 -15.58 -10.00 9.57
C GLY A 141 -16.46 -11.18 9.96
N GLY A 142 -15.90 -12.21 10.58
CA GLY A 142 -16.60 -13.43 10.95
C GLY A 142 -17.21 -14.14 9.73
N ASP A 143 -18.48 -14.51 9.86
CA ASP A 143 -19.29 -15.21 8.84
C ASP A 143 -19.55 -14.37 7.57
N LYS A 144 -19.30 -13.06 7.61
CA LYS A 144 -19.40 -12.17 6.45
C LYS A 144 -18.21 -12.28 5.49
N VAL A 145 -17.17 -13.02 5.87
CA VAL A 145 -15.96 -13.21 5.05
C VAL A 145 -15.89 -14.65 4.56
N SER A 146 -15.79 -14.81 3.25
CA SER A 146 -15.43 -16.09 2.61
C SER A 146 -14.24 -15.87 1.69
N TYR A 147 -13.43 -16.90 1.48
CA TYR A 147 -12.29 -16.80 0.57
C TYR A 147 -11.88 -18.15 0.00
N ARG A 148 -11.16 -18.10 -1.12
CA ARG A 148 -10.40 -19.22 -1.67
C ARG A 148 -8.98 -18.78 -2.01
N ILE A 149 -8.03 -19.71 -1.93
CA ILE A 149 -6.65 -19.51 -2.34
C ILE A 149 -6.38 -20.48 -3.47
N ILE A 150 -5.99 -19.95 -4.64
CA ILE A 150 -5.63 -20.72 -5.83
C ILE A 150 -4.11 -20.68 -5.92
N GLU A 151 -3.42 -21.81 -5.84
CA GLU A 151 -1.96 -21.86 -5.74
C GLU A 151 -1.31 -22.83 -6.74
N GLY A 152 -0.07 -22.54 -7.12
CA GLY A 152 0.73 -23.40 -7.99
C GLY A 152 0.06 -23.64 -9.35
N GLU A 153 -0.02 -24.90 -9.77
CA GLU A 153 -0.57 -25.28 -11.08
C GLU A 153 -2.07 -25.01 -11.23
N ALA A 154 -2.84 -24.91 -10.14
CA ALA A 154 -4.26 -24.54 -10.19
C ALA A 154 -4.46 -23.13 -10.79
N LEU A 155 -3.44 -22.25 -10.70
CA LEU A 155 -3.47 -20.97 -11.40
C LEU A 155 -3.54 -21.14 -12.92
N LEU A 156 -2.79 -22.09 -13.51
CA LEU A 156 -2.87 -22.35 -14.94
C LEU A 156 -4.19 -22.99 -15.35
N GLU A 157 -4.73 -23.89 -14.52
CA GLU A 157 -6.04 -24.51 -14.75
C GLU A 157 -7.15 -23.45 -14.81
N GLU A 158 -7.08 -22.46 -13.92
CA GLU A 158 -7.98 -21.30 -13.94
C GLU A 158 -7.47 -20.17 -14.86
N GLN A 159 -6.45 -20.38 -15.70
CA GLN A 159 -5.87 -19.40 -16.64
C GLN A 159 -5.41 -18.06 -16.05
N TRP A 160 -4.92 -18.07 -14.81
CA TRP A 160 -4.18 -16.97 -14.17
C TRP A 160 -2.70 -17.04 -14.57
N ILE A 161 -2.45 -16.71 -15.84
CA ILE A 161 -1.18 -16.97 -16.54
C ILE A 161 -0.04 -16.05 -16.06
N GLY A 162 -0.33 -14.79 -15.78
CA GLY A 162 0.66 -13.81 -15.31
C GLY A 162 1.21 -14.17 -13.93
N ILE A 163 0.33 -14.48 -12.98
CA ILE A 163 0.71 -14.90 -11.62
C ILE A 163 1.56 -16.18 -11.66
N HIS A 164 1.13 -17.19 -12.42
CA HIS A 164 1.90 -18.44 -12.56
C HIS A 164 3.26 -18.20 -13.22
N ALA A 165 3.30 -17.52 -14.36
CA ALA A 165 4.53 -17.32 -15.12
C ALA A 165 5.60 -16.60 -14.32
N VAL A 166 5.22 -15.57 -13.55
CA VAL A 166 6.14 -14.84 -12.67
C VAL A 166 6.62 -15.73 -11.52
N GLY A 167 5.69 -16.41 -10.84
CA GLY A 167 6.01 -17.14 -9.61
C GLY A 167 6.63 -18.52 -9.78
N ARG A 168 6.48 -19.18 -10.94
CA ARG A 168 6.99 -20.55 -11.17
C ARG A 168 8.51 -20.68 -11.07
N GLY A 169 9.23 -19.55 -11.07
CA GLY A 169 10.66 -19.50 -10.83
C GLY A 169 11.05 -19.89 -9.40
N SER A 170 10.16 -19.66 -8.41
CA SER A 170 10.39 -20.00 -7.01
C SER A 170 10.07 -21.46 -6.68
N GLU A 171 10.68 -21.97 -5.60
CA GLU A 171 10.24 -23.22 -4.95
C GLU A 171 8.97 -23.02 -4.11
N ARG A 172 8.66 -21.78 -3.74
CA ARG A 172 7.47 -21.40 -2.99
C ARG A 172 6.37 -21.01 -3.98
N PRO A 173 5.25 -21.74 -4.06
CA PRO A 173 4.30 -21.59 -5.15
C PRO A 173 3.65 -20.20 -5.15
N PRO A 174 3.40 -19.60 -6.33
CA PRO A 174 2.55 -18.43 -6.43
C PRO A 174 1.11 -18.75 -6.01
N ALA A 175 0.36 -17.71 -5.63
CA ALA A 175 -1.02 -17.85 -5.21
C ALA A 175 -1.87 -16.62 -5.56
N MET A 176 -3.15 -16.83 -5.80
CA MET A 176 -4.17 -15.79 -5.81
C MET A 176 -5.10 -15.97 -4.61
N LEU A 177 -5.21 -14.95 -3.76
CA LEU A 177 -6.32 -14.87 -2.80
C LEU A 177 -7.51 -14.25 -3.51
N GLU A 178 -8.65 -14.92 -3.46
CA GLU A 178 -9.96 -14.33 -3.75
C GLU A 178 -10.77 -14.30 -2.46
N LEU A 179 -11.01 -13.10 -1.94
CA LEU A 179 -11.77 -12.90 -0.71
C LEU A 179 -13.03 -12.07 -1.00
N ASP A 180 -14.12 -12.42 -0.32
CA ASP A 180 -15.42 -11.78 -0.39
C ASP A 180 -15.87 -11.36 1.00
N PHE A 181 -15.89 -10.05 1.24
CA PHE A 181 -16.58 -9.48 2.38
C PHE A 181 -17.99 -9.10 1.94
N ASN A 182 -18.99 -9.83 2.43
CA ASN A 182 -20.39 -9.58 2.13
C ASN A 182 -21.20 -9.41 3.43
N PRO A 183 -21.42 -8.17 3.89
CA PRO A 183 -22.27 -7.89 5.05
C PRO A 183 -23.77 -7.88 4.72
N LEU A 184 -24.13 -8.13 3.46
CA LEU A 184 -25.49 -8.03 2.91
C LEU A 184 -26.07 -9.42 2.60
N ALA A 185 -27.14 -9.49 1.81
CA ALA A 185 -27.66 -10.74 1.28
C ALA A 185 -26.62 -11.44 0.36
N ALA A 186 -26.69 -12.77 0.26
CA ALA A 186 -25.69 -13.58 -0.45
C ALA A 186 -25.49 -13.19 -1.93
N ASP A 187 -26.55 -12.72 -2.59
CA ASP A 187 -26.60 -12.30 -3.99
C ASP A 187 -26.38 -10.79 -4.21
N ALA A 188 -26.09 -10.03 -3.15
CA ALA A 188 -25.87 -8.58 -3.26
C ALA A 188 -24.75 -8.25 -4.27
N PRO A 189 -24.91 -7.22 -5.11
CA PRO A 189 -23.89 -6.87 -6.09
C PRO A 189 -22.59 -6.41 -5.41
N VAL A 190 -21.45 -6.75 -6.03
CA VAL A 190 -20.15 -6.26 -5.55
C VAL A 190 -20.09 -4.76 -5.77
N SER A 191 -19.86 -4.00 -4.70
CA SER A 191 -19.78 -2.54 -4.76
C SER A 191 -18.39 -2.06 -5.17
N VAL A 192 -17.35 -2.72 -4.64
CA VAL A 192 -15.95 -2.39 -4.93
C VAL A 192 -15.15 -3.68 -5.07
N ALA A 193 -14.22 -3.72 -6.02
CA ALA A 193 -13.19 -4.76 -6.09
C ALA A 193 -11.80 -4.16 -5.87
N LEU A 194 -11.03 -4.77 -4.98
CA LEU A 194 -9.67 -4.38 -4.63
C LEU A 194 -8.67 -5.37 -5.21
N VAL A 195 -7.57 -4.88 -5.78
CA VAL A 195 -6.50 -5.73 -6.32
C VAL A 195 -5.15 -5.28 -5.74
N GLY A 196 -4.36 -6.21 -5.23
CA GLY A 196 -3.06 -5.91 -4.62
C GLY A 196 -1.91 -6.68 -5.27
N LYS A 197 -0.83 -5.99 -5.64
CA LYS A 197 0.46 -6.62 -6.00
C LYS A 197 1.05 -7.28 -4.75
N GLY A 198 1.27 -8.58 -4.80
CA GLY A 198 1.77 -9.41 -3.70
C GLY A 198 3.12 -10.06 -3.99
N ILE A 199 4.08 -9.34 -4.59
CA ILE A 199 5.42 -9.89 -4.83
C ILE A 199 6.20 -9.93 -3.51
N THR A 200 6.25 -11.10 -2.89
CA THR A 200 6.86 -11.28 -1.56
C THR A 200 8.38 -11.14 -1.56
N PHE A 201 9.01 -11.33 -2.72
CA PHE A 201 10.39 -10.92 -2.98
C PHE A 201 10.62 -10.75 -4.47
N ASP A 202 11.30 -9.65 -4.84
CA ASP A 202 11.62 -9.32 -6.22
C ASP A 202 13.13 -9.25 -6.45
N SER A 203 13.71 -10.29 -7.06
CA SER A 203 15.10 -10.24 -7.54
C SER A 203 15.23 -9.54 -8.89
N GLY A 204 14.10 -9.26 -9.55
CA GLY A 204 13.98 -8.87 -10.95
C GLY A 204 13.98 -10.03 -11.95
N GLY A 205 14.04 -11.28 -11.49
CA GLY A 205 14.20 -12.43 -12.37
C GLY A 205 15.51 -12.37 -13.17
N TYR A 206 15.50 -12.83 -14.43
CA TYR A 206 16.69 -12.76 -15.29
C TYR A 206 17.16 -11.32 -15.60
N SER A 207 16.25 -10.34 -15.55
CA SER A 207 16.55 -8.90 -15.51
C SER A 207 16.98 -8.46 -14.11
N ILE A 208 18.00 -9.13 -13.56
CA ILE A 208 18.39 -9.04 -12.16
C ILE A 208 18.69 -7.61 -11.68
N LYS A 209 18.17 -7.25 -10.51
CA LYS A 209 18.52 -5.98 -9.84
C LYS A 209 19.94 -6.04 -9.28
N ALA A 210 20.60 -4.89 -9.18
CA ALA A 210 21.79 -4.75 -8.36
C ALA A 210 21.40 -4.85 -6.87
N SER A 211 22.32 -5.31 -6.01
CA SER A 211 22.05 -5.55 -4.58
C SER A 211 21.47 -4.34 -3.86
N GLU A 212 21.92 -3.12 -4.18
CA GLU A 212 21.39 -1.87 -3.61
C GLU A 212 19.88 -1.72 -3.89
N GLY A 213 19.46 -1.89 -5.14
CA GLY A 213 18.05 -1.82 -5.54
C GLY A 213 17.22 -3.03 -5.13
N MET A 214 17.86 -4.14 -4.75
CA MET A 214 17.20 -5.37 -4.31
C MET A 214 16.99 -5.42 -2.79
N LEU A 215 17.80 -4.71 -2.01
CA LEU A 215 17.82 -4.80 -0.54
C LEU A 215 16.44 -4.58 0.10
N GLY A 216 15.67 -3.61 -0.42
CA GLY A 216 14.33 -3.28 0.05
C GLY A 216 13.21 -4.17 -0.48
N MET A 217 13.46 -5.05 -1.46
CA MET A 217 12.42 -5.74 -2.25
C MET A 217 11.58 -6.78 -1.50
N LYS A 218 11.79 -6.94 -0.20
CA LYS A 218 10.79 -7.56 0.69
C LYS A 218 9.49 -6.75 0.77
N CYS A 219 9.55 -5.46 0.49
CA CYS A 219 8.40 -4.55 0.53
C CYS A 219 7.54 -4.60 -0.74
N ASP A 220 7.91 -5.42 -1.74
CA ASP A 220 7.29 -5.40 -3.07
C ASP A 220 5.88 -6.06 -3.13
N MET A 221 5.40 -6.46 -1.96
CA MET A 221 4.03 -6.87 -1.65
C MET A 221 3.23 -5.76 -0.93
N GLY A 222 3.77 -4.53 -0.89
CA GLY A 222 3.15 -3.39 -0.23
C GLY A 222 1.76 -3.05 -0.75
N GLY A 223 1.52 -3.31 -2.04
CA GLY A 223 0.18 -3.23 -2.65
C GLY A 223 -0.83 -4.12 -1.94
N ALA A 224 -0.54 -5.41 -1.85
CA ALA A 224 -1.38 -6.40 -1.20
C ALA A 224 -1.65 -6.09 0.28
N ALA A 225 -0.62 -5.70 1.04
CA ALA A 225 -0.79 -5.31 2.43
C ALA A 225 -1.67 -4.04 2.58
N THR A 226 -1.51 -3.06 1.68
CA THR A 226 -2.25 -1.80 1.73
C THR A 226 -3.74 -2.02 1.49
N VAL A 227 -4.14 -2.74 0.43
CA VAL A 227 -5.56 -3.00 0.15
C VAL A 227 -6.21 -3.92 1.21
N THR A 228 -5.43 -4.85 1.78
CA THR A 228 -5.91 -5.70 2.89
C THR A 228 -6.19 -4.86 4.12
N ALA A 229 -5.25 -4.02 4.54
CA ALA A 229 -5.41 -3.14 5.70
C ALA A 229 -6.52 -2.10 5.50
N ALA A 230 -6.68 -1.58 4.29
CA ALA A 230 -7.75 -0.65 3.94
C ALA A 230 -9.14 -1.28 4.08
N LEU A 231 -9.32 -2.51 3.58
CA LEU A 231 -10.56 -3.27 3.76
C LEU A 231 -10.82 -3.56 5.25
N GLY A 232 -9.80 -4.03 5.99
CA GLY A 232 -9.92 -4.29 7.42
C GLY A 232 -10.30 -3.04 8.23
N LEU A 233 -9.78 -1.86 7.84
CA LEU A 233 -10.18 -0.59 8.45
C LEU A 233 -11.65 -0.27 8.15
N ALA A 234 -12.06 -0.38 6.88
CA ALA A 234 -13.43 -0.11 6.50
C ALA A 234 -14.41 -1.05 7.24
N MET A 235 -14.08 -2.34 7.37
CA MET A 235 -14.85 -3.32 8.15
C MET A 235 -14.93 -2.93 9.63
N LYS A 236 -13.79 -2.60 10.26
CA LYS A 236 -13.73 -2.11 11.65
C LYS A 236 -14.52 -0.81 11.86
N SER A 237 -14.70 -0.01 10.81
CA SER A 237 -15.52 1.21 10.80
C SER A 237 -16.99 0.97 10.42
N GLY A 238 -17.43 -0.29 10.32
CA GLY A 238 -18.84 -0.63 10.08
C GLY A 238 -19.27 -0.60 8.62
N LEU A 239 -18.36 -0.87 7.67
CA LEU A 239 -18.68 -0.96 6.24
C LEU A 239 -19.88 -1.89 5.97
N ASN A 240 -20.88 -1.36 5.28
CA ASN A 240 -22.11 -2.08 4.91
C ASN A 240 -22.28 -2.17 3.39
N LYS A 241 -21.21 -2.58 2.69
CA LYS A 241 -21.15 -2.79 1.23
C LYS A 241 -20.39 -4.09 0.96
N ARG A 242 -20.75 -4.82 -0.10
CA ARG A 242 -20.01 -6.02 -0.52
C ARG A 242 -18.73 -5.63 -1.25
N VAL A 243 -17.58 -6.15 -0.79
CA VAL A 243 -16.26 -5.87 -1.35
C VAL A 243 -15.52 -7.15 -1.64
N LYS A 244 -14.97 -7.27 -2.85
CA LYS A 244 -14.07 -8.36 -3.24
C LYS A 244 -12.62 -7.90 -3.13
N LEU A 245 -11.74 -8.78 -2.70
CA LEU A 245 -10.30 -8.54 -2.58
C LEU A 245 -9.53 -9.64 -3.33
N PHE A 246 -8.62 -9.21 -4.19
CA PHE A 246 -7.75 -10.07 -5.00
C PHE A 246 -6.29 -9.77 -4.68
N LEU A 247 -5.56 -10.74 -4.13
CA LEU A 247 -4.12 -10.58 -3.89
C LEU A 247 -3.33 -11.48 -4.85
N CYS A 248 -2.52 -10.86 -5.70
CA CYS A 248 -1.75 -11.54 -6.74
C CYS A 248 -0.34 -11.82 -6.20
N CYS A 249 -0.16 -12.97 -5.56
CA CYS A 249 1.01 -13.28 -4.75
C CYS A 249 2.02 -14.14 -5.50
N ALA A 250 3.29 -13.73 -5.54
CA ALA A 250 4.36 -14.49 -6.17
C ALA A 250 5.75 -14.11 -5.60
N GLU A 251 6.76 -14.82 -6.06
CA GLU A 251 8.17 -14.41 -5.92
C GLU A 251 8.79 -14.37 -7.30
N ASN A 252 9.48 -13.27 -7.61
CA ASN A 252 10.17 -13.12 -8.88
C ASN A 252 11.64 -13.50 -8.70
N LEU A 253 11.92 -14.78 -8.91
CA LEU A 253 13.24 -15.40 -8.68
C LEU A 253 13.84 -15.98 -9.94
N ILE A 254 15.16 -16.17 -9.91
CA ILE A 254 15.92 -16.86 -10.95
C ILE A 254 15.97 -18.36 -10.63
N SER A 255 15.59 -19.19 -11.60
CA SER A 255 15.83 -20.63 -11.57
C SER A 255 15.78 -21.20 -12.98
N GLY A 256 16.03 -22.52 -13.13
CA GLY A 256 15.83 -23.22 -14.40
C GLY A 256 14.39 -23.20 -14.92
N ARG A 257 13.39 -22.85 -14.08
CA ARG A 257 11.97 -22.78 -14.43
C ARG A 257 11.46 -21.36 -14.65
N ALA A 258 12.27 -20.35 -14.34
CA ALA A 258 11.88 -18.95 -14.50
C ALA A 258 11.51 -18.62 -15.96
N TYR A 259 10.50 -17.76 -16.10
CA TYR A 259 10.12 -17.14 -17.37
C TYR A 259 11.24 -16.23 -17.89
N LYS A 260 11.25 -16.01 -19.20
CA LYS A 260 12.40 -15.45 -19.93
C LYS A 260 12.00 -14.24 -20.75
N LEU A 261 13.01 -13.48 -21.15
CA LEU A 261 12.84 -12.45 -22.18
C LEU A 261 12.41 -13.11 -23.50
N GLY A 262 11.38 -12.55 -24.13
CA GLY A 262 10.74 -13.09 -25.34
C GLY A 262 9.63 -14.11 -25.08
N ASP A 263 9.40 -14.56 -23.84
CA ASP A 263 8.20 -15.34 -23.52
C ASP A 263 6.96 -14.49 -23.81
N ILE A 264 5.95 -15.09 -24.44
CA ILE A 264 4.65 -14.44 -24.70
C ILE A 264 3.60 -15.06 -23.79
N LEU A 265 2.95 -14.22 -23.01
CA LEU A 265 1.85 -14.62 -22.12
C LEU A 265 0.51 -14.25 -22.77
N THR A 266 -0.41 -15.20 -22.85
CA THR A 266 -1.77 -14.97 -23.37
C THR A 266 -2.75 -14.93 -22.20
N TYR A 267 -3.37 -13.78 -21.95
CA TYR A 267 -4.34 -13.61 -20.87
C TYR A 267 -5.76 -14.03 -21.29
N LYS A 268 -6.67 -14.18 -20.32
CA LYS A 268 -8.07 -14.62 -20.56
C LYS A 268 -8.84 -13.74 -21.53
N ASN A 269 -8.60 -12.42 -21.51
CA ASN A 269 -9.19 -11.47 -22.45
C ASN A 269 -8.59 -11.55 -23.87
N GLY A 270 -7.70 -12.52 -24.14
CA GLY A 270 -7.05 -12.74 -25.43
C GLY A 270 -5.82 -11.87 -25.68
N VAL A 271 -5.53 -10.90 -24.81
CA VAL A 271 -4.36 -10.02 -24.96
C VAL A 271 -3.07 -10.82 -24.80
N THR A 272 -2.18 -10.68 -25.78
CA THR A 272 -0.84 -11.27 -25.75
C THR A 272 0.19 -10.24 -25.27
N VAL A 273 1.07 -10.67 -24.37
CA VAL A 273 2.11 -9.83 -23.75
C VAL A 273 3.47 -10.46 -23.93
N GLU A 274 4.36 -9.80 -24.68
CA GLU A 274 5.77 -10.17 -24.75
C GLU A 274 6.51 -9.67 -23.49
N VAL A 275 7.24 -10.57 -22.84
CA VAL A 275 8.09 -10.23 -21.70
C VAL A 275 9.42 -9.70 -22.22
N VAL A 276 9.64 -8.39 -22.12
CA VAL A 276 10.90 -7.75 -22.52
C VAL A 276 11.75 -7.28 -21.34
N ASN A 277 11.20 -7.38 -20.14
CA ASN A 277 11.91 -7.11 -18.89
C ASN A 277 11.24 -7.92 -17.75
N THR A 278 11.95 -8.88 -17.15
CA THR A 278 11.38 -9.69 -16.04
C THR A 278 11.28 -8.90 -14.73
N ASP A 279 11.88 -7.71 -14.63
CA ASP A 279 11.75 -6.77 -13.50
C ASP A 279 10.50 -5.87 -13.63
N ALA A 280 9.66 -6.13 -14.63
CA ALA A 280 8.35 -5.52 -14.80
C ALA A 280 7.25 -6.58 -14.62
N GLU A 281 7.37 -7.36 -13.55
CA GLU A 281 6.54 -8.50 -13.16
C GLU A 281 5.23 -8.08 -12.48
N GLY A 282 5.25 -7.02 -11.68
CA GLY A 282 4.10 -6.60 -10.86
C GLY A 282 2.85 -6.35 -11.69
N ARG A 283 3.04 -5.77 -12.89
CA ARG A 283 1.93 -5.53 -13.82
C ARG A 283 1.41 -6.82 -14.46
N LEU A 284 2.25 -7.84 -14.64
CA LEU A 284 1.84 -9.14 -15.16
C LEU A 284 0.92 -9.85 -14.16
N VAL A 285 1.28 -9.84 -12.88
CA VAL A 285 0.45 -10.46 -11.84
C VAL A 285 -0.84 -9.67 -11.61
N LEU A 286 -0.79 -8.33 -11.67
CA LEU A 286 -1.98 -7.49 -11.55
C LEU A 286 -2.94 -7.64 -12.74
N ALA A 287 -2.46 -7.95 -13.94
CA ALA A 287 -3.32 -8.16 -15.11
C ALA A 287 -4.32 -9.32 -14.89
N ASP A 288 -3.91 -10.38 -14.19
CA ASP A 288 -4.83 -11.45 -13.78
C ASP A 288 -5.82 -10.95 -12.72
N GLY A 289 -5.34 -10.27 -11.67
CA GLY A 289 -6.19 -9.73 -10.60
C GLY A 289 -7.22 -8.71 -11.09
N LEU A 290 -6.86 -7.85 -12.04
CA LEU A 290 -7.76 -6.87 -12.66
C LEU A 290 -8.83 -7.56 -13.52
N GLN A 291 -8.50 -8.66 -14.19
CA GLN A 291 -9.49 -9.47 -14.91
C GLN A 291 -10.43 -10.19 -13.94
N ALA A 292 -9.91 -10.72 -12.83
CA ALA A 292 -10.73 -11.32 -11.77
C ALA A 292 -11.68 -10.29 -11.14
N ALA A 293 -11.19 -9.08 -10.83
CA ALA A 293 -11.98 -7.97 -10.34
C ALA A 293 -13.04 -7.50 -11.35
N SER A 294 -12.67 -7.41 -12.63
CA SER A 294 -13.60 -7.04 -13.70
C SER A 294 -14.73 -8.06 -13.86
N ALA A 295 -14.43 -9.35 -13.72
CA ALA A 295 -15.41 -10.43 -13.82
C ALA A 295 -16.47 -10.41 -12.71
N THR A 296 -16.24 -9.69 -11.61
CA THR A 296 -17.24 -9.56 -10.54
C THR A 296 -18.35 -8.56 -10.88
N GLY A 297 -18.21 -7.78 -11.95
CA GLY A 297 -19.14 -6.70 -12.30
C GLY A 297 -19.11 -5.53 -11.31
N ALA A 298 -18.04 -5.36 -10.54
CA ALA A 298 -17.92 -4.24 -9.61
C ALA A 298 -17.87 -2.91 -10.38
N PRO A 299 -18.69 -1.90 -10.03
CA PRO A 299 -18.68 -0.61 -10.73
C PRO A 299 -17.43 0.22 -10.42
N PHE A 300 -16.69 -0.12 -9.37
CA PHE A 300 -15.47 0.55 -8.98
C PHE A 300 -14.36 -0.45 -8.63
N ILE A 301 -13.22 -0.33 -9.31
CA ILE A 301 -12.04 -1.17 -9.12
C ILE A 301 -10.89 -0.29 -8.65
N ILE A 302 -10.23 -0.69 -7.56
CA ILE A 302 -9.03 -0.03 -7.06
C ILE A 302 -7.91 -1.06 -7.02
N ASP A 303 -6.81 -0.78 -7.69
CA ASP A 303 -5.59 -1.58 -7.53
C ASP A 303 -4.46 -0.75 -6.92
N ALA A 304 -3.64 -1.40 -6.08
CA ALA A 304 -2.50 -0.77 -5.44
C ALA A 304 -1.25 -1.63 -5.57
N ALA A 305 -0.13 -0.99 -5.85
CA ALA A 305 1.14 -1.67 -6.07
C ALA A 305 2.34 -0.76 -5.83
N THR A 306 3.42 -1.31 -5.28
CA THR A 306 4.77 -0.77 -5.40
C THR A 306 5.28 -1.12 -6.81
N LEU A 307 4.85 -0.36 -7.82
CA LEU A 307 4.95 -0.84 -9.21
C LEU A 307 6.17 -0.29 -9.93
N THR A 308 6.48 0.99 -9.77
CA THR A 308 7.55 1.60 -10.56
C THR A 308 8.46 2.52 -9.74
N GLY A 309 9.77 2.40 -9.95
CA GLY A 309 10.71 3.44 -9.53
C GLY A 309 10.44 4.79 -10.22
N ALA A 310 9.76 4.80 -11.37
CA ALA A 310 9.37 6.02 -12.08
C ALA A 310 8.38 6.87 -11.28
N ALA A 311 7.43 6.26 -10.54
CA ALA A 311 6.54 7.00 -9.65
C ALA A 311 7.33 7.67 -8.52
N VAL A 312 8.26 6.94 -7.88
CA VAL A 312 9.16 7.49 -6.85
C VAL A 312 9.97 8.68 -7.39
N MET A 313 10.51 8.57 -8.61
CA MET A 313 11.25 9.67 -9.24
C MET A 313 10.37 10.88 -9.55
N ALA A 314 9.08 10.69 -9.80
CA ALA A 314 8.15 11.77 -10.14
C ALA A 314 7.61 12.50 -8.91
N VAL A 315 7.24 11.77 -7.85
CA VAL A 315 6.53 12.34 -6.69
C VAL A 315 7.27 12.21 -5.35
N GLY A 316 8.46 11.59 -5.36
CA GLY A 316 9.24 11.29 -4.15
C GLY A 316 8.53 10.28 -3.24
N SER A 317 8.88 10.30 -1.95
CA SER A 317 8.27 9.43 -0.92
C SER A 317 7.17 10.12 -0.10
N ASN A 318 6.70 11.30 -0.52
CA ASN A 318 5.68 12.07 0.22
C ASN A 318 4.26 11.91 -0.36
N TYR A 319 4.14 11.35 -1.56
CA TYR A 319 2.89 11.15 -2.28
C TYR A 319 2.85 9.73 -2.85
N ASN A 320 1.67 9.13 -2.93
CA ASN A 320 1.44 8.04 -3.87
C ASN A 320 0.98 8.62 -5.21
N ALA A 321 1.48 8.06 -6.32
CA ALA A 321 0.99 8.45 -7.64
C ALA A 321 -0.34 7.74 -7.93
N ILE A 322 -1.31 8.46 -8.47
CA ILE A 322 -2.60 7.90 -8.85
C ILE A 322 -2.84 8.07 -10.35
N PHE A 323 -3.49 7.08 -10.94
CA PHE A 323 -3.83 7.03 -12.35
C PHE A 323 -5.27 6.56 -12.53
N SER A 324 -5.98 7.23 -13.43
CA SER A 324 -7.32 6.84 -13.86
C SER A 324 -7.60 7.56 -15.17
N PRO A 325 -8.29 6.92 -16.14
CA PRO A 325 -8.80 7.62 -17.31
C PRO A 325 -10.03 8.48 -16.99
N GLN A 326 -10.57 8.38 -15.77
CA GLN A 326 -11.75 9.11 -15.32
C GLN A 326 -11.35 10.23 -14.34
N THR A 327 -11.53 11.49 -14.77
CA THR A 327 -11.14 12.66 -13.97
C THR A 327 -11.89 12.76 -12.63
N ASP A 328 -13.16 12.34 -12.58
CA ASP A 328 -13.96 12.33 -11.35
C ASP A 328 -13.42 11.34 -10.31
N VAL A 329 -12.85 10.21 -10.75
CA VAL A 329 -12.17 9.24 -9.88
C VAL A 329 -10.90 9.83 -9.27
N LEU A 330 -10.09 10.55 -10.08
CA LEU A 330 -8.88 11.23 -9.57
C LEU A 330 -9.23 12.30 -8.52
N GLN A 331 -10.24 13.12 -8.80
CA GLN A 331 -10.70 14.16 -7.88
C GLN A 331 -11.22 13.56 -6.57
N LEU A 332 -12.01 12.48 -6.65
CA LEU A 332 -12.49 11.75 -5.48
C LEU A 332 -11.33 11.22 -4.65
N ALA A 333 -10.32 10.60 -5.26
CA ALA A 333 -9.15 10.10 -4.56
C ALA A 333 -8.36 11.21 -3.85
N GLN A 334 -8.15 12.35 -4.50
CA GLN A 334 -7.50 13.52 -3.89
C GLN A 334 -8.30 14.08 -2.72
N GLN A 335 -9.63 14.18 -2.85
CA GLN A 335 -10.52 14.62 -1.77
C GLN A 335 -10.44 13.68 -0.57
N LYS A 336 -10.54 12.37 -0.80
CA LYS A 336 -10.47 11.36 0.28
C LYS A 336 -9.12 11.35 0.96
N ALA A 337 -8.01 11.41 0.22
CA ALA A 337 -6.66 11.49 0.77
C ALA A 337 -6.51 12.71 1.69
N THR A 338 -6.94 13.88 1.20
CA THR A 338 -6.90 15.14 1.98
C THR A 338 -7.69 15.02 3.29
N SER A 339 -8.87 14.40 3.28
CA SER A 339 -9.68 14.27 4.50
C SER A 339 -9.03 13.43 5.61
N VAL A 340 -8.09 12.54 5.27
CA VAL A 340 -7.40 11.66 6.21
C VAL A 340 -5.92 11.98 6.37
N ALA A 341 -5.52 13.19 5.95
CA ALA A 341 -4.14 13.67 6.01
C ALA A 341 -3.13 12.79 5.24
N GLU A 342 -3.58 12.07 4.22
CA GLU A 342 -2.73 11.41 3.24
C GLU A 342 -2.59 12.27 1.98
N ARG A 343 -1.54 12.01 1.21
CA ARG A 343 -1.22 12.75 -0.01
C ARG A 343 -1.14 11.83 -1.22
N VAL A 344 -1.87 12.18 -2.26
CA VAL A 344 -1.82 11.51 -3.57
C VAL A 344 -1.63 12.55 -4.66
N TRP A 345 -0.99 12.16 -5.76
CA TRP A 345 -0.78 13.05 -6.90
C TRP A 345 -1.15 12.37 -8.23
N PRO A 346 -2.06 12.95 -9.03
CA PRO A 346 -2.41 12.40 -10.33
C PRO A 346 -1.25 12.57 -11.30
N LEU A 347 -0.84 11.47 -11.93
CA LEU A 347 0.08 11.47 -13.06
C LEU A 347 -0.68 11.19 -14.36
N PRO A 348 -0.14 11.60 -15.53
CA PRO A 348 -0.86 11.50 -16.79
C PRO A 348 -1.23 10.06 -17.15
N LEU A 349 -2.48 9.87 -17.59
CA LEU A 349 -2.96 8.64 -18.21
C LEU A 349 -3.97 9.01 -19.30
N ASP A 350 -3.68 8.58 -20.52
CA ASP A 350 -4.45 8.83 -21.73
C ASP A 350 -4.50 7.55 -22.56
N PRO A 351 -5.48 7.39 -23.47
CA PRO A 351 -5.63 6.17 -24.26
C PRO A 351 -4.36 5.69 -24.96
N TRP A 352 -3.56 6.61 -25.50
CA TRP A 352 -2.31 6.32 -26.21
C TRP A 352 -1.22 5.72 -25.32
N HIS A 353 -1.31 5.87 -23.98
CA HIS A 353 -0.37 5.21 -23.06
C HIS A 353 -0.45 3.68 -23.14
N LYS A 354 -1.58 3.11 -23.58
CA LYS A 354 -1.70 1.67 -23.88
C LYS A 354 -0.68 1.22 -24.92
N GLU A 355 -0.34 2.09 -25.87
CA GLU A 355 0.54 1.80 -27.02
C GLU A 355 2.03 2.02 -26.69
N MET A 356 2.34 2.52 -25.49
CA MET A 356 3.69 2.95 -25.15
C MET A 356 4.65 1.81 -24.77
N CYS A 357 4.17 0.57 -24.72
CA CYS A 357 4.99 -0.64 -24.64
C CYS A 357 4.74 -1.52 -25.88
N PRO A 358 5.27 -1.14 -27.06
CA PRO A 358 5.05 -1.89 -28.29
C PRO A 358 5.83 -3.20 -28.28
N SER A 359 5.28 -4.22 -28.96
CA SER A 359 5.94 -5.49 -29.27
C SER A 359 5.79 -5.76 -30.77
N ALA A 360 6.78 -6.45 -31.36
CA ALA A 360 6.70 -6.94 -32.74
C ALA A 360 6.07 -8.34 -32.83
N TYR A 361 5.91 -9.03 -31.68
CA TYR A 361 5.51 -10.44 -31.60
C TYR A 361 4.20 -10.66 -30.83
N ALA A 362 3.70 -9.64 -30.13
CA ALA A 362 2.49 -9.67 -29.33
C ALA A 362 1.73 -8.33 -29.40
N ASP A 363 0.52 -8.27 -28.86
CA ASP A 363 -0.30 -7.05 -28.84
C ASP A 363 0.38 -5.90 -28.08
N THR A 364 1.19 -6.24 -27.07
CA THR A 364 1.98 -5.30 -26.28
C THR A 364 3.17 -6.02 -25.65
N ALA A 365 4.19 -5.27 -25.24
CA ALA A 365 5.22 -5.76 -24.33
C ALA A 365 4.87 -5.36 -22.88
N ASN A 366 5.41 -6.09 -21.90
CA ASN A 366 5.22 -5.72 -20.50
C ASN A 366 5.97 -4.44 -20.12
N SER A 367 7.01 -4.06 -20.86
CA SER A 367 7.78 -2.84 -20.62
C SER A 367 8.43 -2.36 -21.91
N ARG A 368 9.37 -1.42 -21.81
CA ARG A 368 10.37 -1.18 -22.85
C ARG A 368 11.66 -1.91 -22.46
N PRO A 369 12.44 -2.45 -23.42
CA PRO A 369 13.70 -3.14 -23.17
C PRO A 369 14.84 -2.16 -22.82
N VAL A 370 14.60 -1.28 -21.85
CA VAL A 370 15.53 -0.30 -21.33
C VAL A 370 15.38 -0.23 -19.81
N LYS A 371 16.45 0.17 -19.11
CA LYS A 371 16.44 0.29 -17.65
C LYS A 371 15.29 1.19 -17.19
N GLY A 372 14.50 0.72 -16.22
CA GLY A 372 13.36 1.45 -15.66
C GLY A 372 12.17 1.66 -16.61
N GLY A 373 12.13 0.99 -17.78
CA GLY A 373 11.05 1.12 -18.76
C GLY A 373 11.06 2.43 -19.56
N GLY A 374 12.08 3.28 -19.36
CA GLY A 374 12.28 4.52 -20.10
C GLY A 374 11.38 5.68 -19.64
N ALA A 375 11.34 6.73 -20.45
CA ALA A 375 10.53 7.92 -20.16
C ALA A 375 9.04 7.57 -20.06
N GLY A 376 8.37 8.14 -19.05
CA GLY A 376 6.95 7.88 -18.77
C GLY A 376 6.68 6.50 -18.16
N GLY A 377 7.68 5.84 -17.56
CA GLY A 377 7.58 4.47 -17.05
C GLY A 377 6.34 4.18 -16.18
N ALA A 378 5.93 5.11 -15.31
CA ALA A 378 4.75 4.96 -14.46
C ALA A 378 3.44 5.05 -15.26
N SER A 379 3.29 6.08 -16.12
CA SER A 379 2.14 6.22 -17.02
C SER A 379 2.01 5.07 -18.01
N ASN A 380 3.12 4.55 -18.53
CA ASN A 380 3.14 3.40 -19.43
C ASN A 380 2.74 2.11 -18.71
N ALA A 381 3.12 1.95 -17.43
CA ALA A 381 2.68 0.83 -16.59
C ALA A 381 1.16 0.91 -16.33
N ALA A 382 0.64 2.08 -16.00
CA ALA A 382 -0.80 2.29 -15.86
C ALA A 382 -1.54 2.05 -17.20
N GLY A 383 -0.99 2.50 -18.33
CA GLY A 383 -1.49 2.19 -19.66
C GLY A 383 -1.56 0.68 -19.95
N PHE A 384 -0.52 -0.07 -19.55
CA PHE A 384 -0.53 -1.53 -19.63
C PHE A 384 -1.65 -2.15 -18.79
N LEU A 385 -1.78 -1.77 -17.51
CA LEU A 385 -2.82 -2.27 -16.60
C LEU A 385 -4.23 -1.99 -17.13
N TRP A 386 -4.45 -0.82 -17.74
CA TRP A 386 -5.74 -0.40 -18.29
C TRP A 386 -6.25 -1.32 -19.42
N ARG A 387 -5.42 -2.20 -19.98
CA ARG A 387 -5.85 -3.22 -20.96
C ARG A 387 -6.65 -4.37 -20.31
N PHE A 388 -6.51 -4.54 -18.99
CA PHE A 388 -7.04 -5.68 -18.24
C PHE A 388 -8.23 -5.31 -17.34
N VAL A 389 -8.74 -4.09 -17.48
CA VAL A 389 -9.88 -3.56 -16.73
C VAL A 389 -11.10 -3.49 -17.63
N SER A 390 -12.27 -3.90 -17.11
CA SER A 390 -13.55 -3.74 -17.80
C SER A 390 -13.78 -2.27 -18.20
N PRO A 391 -14.20 -1.99 -19.44
CA PRO A 391 -14.51 -0.62 -19.87
C PRO A 391 -15.71 -0.02 -19.13
N GLU A 392 -16.54 -0.84 -18.47
CA GLU A 392 -17.72 -0.40 -17.71
C GLU A 392 -17.38 0.04 -16.29
N ALA A 393 -16.20 -0.34 -15.76
CA ALA A 393 -15.79 -0.02 -14.41
C ALA A 393 -15.11 1.35 -14.33
N LYS A 394 -15.41 2.09 -13.27
CA LYS A 394 -14.51 3.14 -12.79
C LYS A 394 -13.26 2.49 -12.23
N TRP A 395 -12.09 3.04 -12.54
CA TRP A 395 -10.84 2.42 -12.16
C TRP A 395 -9.83 3.41 -11.62
N LEU A 396 -9.20 3.04 -10.51
CA LEU A 396 -8.12 3.78 -9.88
C LEU A 396 -6.92 2.85 -9.67
N HIS A 397 -5.80 3.18 -10.30
CA HIS A 397 -4.50 2.60 -9.99
C HIS A 397 -3.75 3.51 -9.01
N VAL A 398 -3.21 2.93 -7.94
CA VAL A 398 -2.37 3.61 -6.94
C VAL A 398 -0.96 3.00 -6.99
N ASP A 399 -0.02 3.73 -7.59
CA ASP A 399 1.41 3.40 -7.53
C ASP A 399 1.97 3.96 -6.21
N LEU A 400 2.28 3.05 -5.29
CA LEU A 400 2.57 3.31 -3.88
C LEU A 400 4.02 3.80 -3.67
N ALA A 401 4.38 4.91 -4.30
CA ALA A 401 5.70 5.53 -4.21
C ALA A 401 6.11 5.90 -2.76
N ALA A 402 5.15 6.11 -1.88
CA ALA A 402 5.39 6.44 -0.47
C ALA A 402 5.28 5.23 0.48
N ALA A 403 5.11 3.99 0.01
CA ALA A 403 4.81 2.85 0.90
C ALA A 403 5.97 2.39 1.79
N PHE A 404 7.22 2.67 1.43
CA PHE A 404 8.39 2.15 2.12
C PHE A 404 9.54 3.17 2.13
N GLU A 405 10.27 3.22 3.24
CA GLU A 405 11.46 4.06 3.43
C GLU A 405 12.66 3.16 3.73
N ASP A 406 13.66 3.15 2.85
CA ASP A 406 14.86 2.32 3.01
C ASP A 406 15.68 2.71 4.25
N SER A 407 15.64 3.99 4.60
CA SER A 407 16.30 4.56 5.77
C SER A 407 15.39 5.59 6.44
N ALA A 408 15.67 5.90 7.71
CA ALA A 408 14.88 6.89 8.42
C ALA A 408 15.05 8.28 7.78
N SER A 409 13.94 8.98 7.60
CA SER A 409 13.89 10.36 7.09
C SER A 409 13.45 11.33 8.19
N ALA A 410 13.26 12.59 7.84
CA ALA A 410 12.73 13.58 8.78
C ALA A 410 11.28 13.28 9.22
N LEU A 411 10.53 12.50 8.43
CA LEU A 411 9.13 12.16 8.70
C LEU A 411 8.93 10.72 9.13
N TRP A 412 9.77 9.82 8.62
CA TRP A 412 9.49 8.39 8.64
C TRP A 412 10.63 7.63 9.30
N GLY A 413 10.29 6.55 10.02
CA GLY A 413 11.27 5.51 10.31
C GLY A 413 11.54 4.67 9.07
N ALA A 414 12.66 3.94 9.07
CA ALA A 414 12.87 2.91 8.06
C ALA A 414 11.75 1.86 8.12
N GLY A 415 11.39 1.32 6.96
CA GLY A 415 10.31 0.35 6.79
C GLY A 415 9.04 0.94 6.20
N ALA A 416 7.95 0.19 6.33
CA ALA A 416 6.65 0.55 5.77
C ALA A 416 6.02 1.79 6.42
N THR A 417 5.54 2.71 5.60
CA THR A 417 4.87 3.95 6.03
C THR A 417 3.37 3.76 6.23
N THR A 418 2.75 2.77 5.56
CA THR A 418 1.28 2.56 5.50
C THR A 418 0.48 3.66 4.81
N HIS A 419 1.17 4.60 4.14
CA HIS A 419 0.54 5.68 3.39
C HIS A 419 -0.28 5.12 2.22
N GLY A 420 -1.58 5.41 2.20
CA GLY A 420 -2.55 4.95 1.21
C GLY A 420 -3.65 4.08 1.82
N VAL A 421 -3.42 3.49 2.99
CA VAL A 421 -4.40 2.66 3.70
C VAL A 421 -5.66 3.46 4.02
N LEU A 422 -5.51 4.68 4.54
CA LEU A 422 -6.67 5.48 4.93
C LEU A 422 -7.44 5.99 3.71
N THR A 423 -6.72 6.44 2.67
CA THR A 423 -7.32 6.92 1.41
C THR A 423 -8.18 5.83 0.77
N ILE A 424 -7.65 4.61 0.64
CA ILE A 424 -8.39 3.49 0.03
C ILE A 424 -9.57 3.09 0.92
N SER A 425 -9.42 3.09 2.25
CA SER A 425 -10.54 2.83 3.17
C SER A 425 -11.68 3.83 2.99
N GLU A 426 -11.38 5.12 2.87
CA GLU A 426 -12.39 6.17 2.62
C GLU A 426 -13.04 6.06 1.25
N LEU A 427 -12.31 5.60 0.23
CA LEU A 427 -12.83 5.33 -1.10
C LEU A 427 -13.80 4.15 -1.12
N ILE A 428 -13.55 3.11 -0.31
CA ILE A 428 -14.45 1.95 -0.18
C ILE A 428 -15.74 2.32 0.56
N LYS A 429 -15.64 3.20 1.57
CA LYS A 429 -16.79 3.64 2.38
C LYS A 429 -17.72 4.59 1.62
N GLY A 430 -17.16 5.53 0.85
CA GLY A 430 -17.91 6.45 -0.04
C GLY A 430 -18.75 5.68 -1.04
#